data_AF-A0A2D5T4C8-F1
#
_entry.id   AF-A0A2D5T4C8-F1
#
_cell.length_a   1.000
_cell.length_b   1.000
_cell.length_c   1.000
_cell.angle_alpha   90.00
_cell.angle_beta   90.00
_cell.angle_gamma   90.00
#
_symmetry.space_group_name_H-M   'P 1'
#
loop_
_entity.id
_entity.type
_entity.pdbx_description
1 polymer ?
#
loop_
_entity_poly.entity_id
_entity_poly.type
_entity_poly.pdbx_seq_one_letter_code
_entity_poly.pdbx_strand_id
1 'polypeptide(L)'
;MKQVNFDQLALQLDEVKQQVKAKVGQEDANYIRKVIVWQRVFEWSGRVLLMLGFWQPLLWVVGVLSLAVGKILDNMEIGHNVMHGQYDWMNDKFINSRTYEWDIACDGSSWNRVHNYEHHTYTNIIGKDRDFGYGLLRLSNDFRWRIKNLWQFITYILLSVLFQWGVSYHEMAAERVFFGKKKGNRDNKVSHAELKKRFFSKGAKQLVKDYVIFPILAGPLFLWVFCGNLIANLLRNLWTSTIIFCGHFTEHVHTFTEEECKNESKGQWYYRQALGSSNLKGRTWFHILTGHLSFQIEHHLFPDLPAKRYP
;
A
#
# COMPACT_ATOMS: atom_id res chain seq x y z
N MET A 1 25.10 -27.32 2.71
CA MET A 1 23.77 -26.76 3.03
C MET A 1 22.77 -27.90 3.04
N LYS A 2 21.87 -27.99 4.02
CA LYS A 2 20.76 -28.95 3.95
C LYS A 2 19.85 -28.54 2.78
N GLN A 3 19.56 -29.48 1.88
CA GLN A 3 18.63 -29.24 0.77
C GLN A 3 17.23 -28.99 1.36
N VAL A 4 16.58 -27.90 0.95
CA VAL A 4 15.24 -27.57 1.43
C VAL A 4 14.25 -28.59 0.89
N ASN A 5 13.47 -29.21 1.77
CA ASN A 5 12.34 -30.06 1.37
C ASN A 5 11.12 -29.17 1.10
N PHE A 6 10.89 -28.83 -0.16
CA PHE A 6 9.82 -27.91 -0.56
C PHE A 6 8.42 -28.46 -0.33
N ASP A 7 8.22 -29.78 -0.43
CA ASP A 7 6.91 -30.39 -0.17
C ASP A 7 6.55 -30.30 1.30
N GLN A 8 7.52 -30.57 2.18
CA GLN A 8 7.34 -30.40 3.62
C GLN A 8 7.10 -28.95 3.99
N LEU A 9 7.84 -28.00 3.39
CA LEU A 9 7.64 -26.57 3.61
C LEU A 9 6.23 -26.12 3.22
N ALA A 10 5.74 -26.59 2.07
CA ALA A 10 4.39 -26.27 1.61
C ALA A 10 3.33 -26.77 2.59
N LEU A 11 3.45 -28.02 3.05
CA LEU A 11 2.53 -28.60 4.03
C LEU A 11 2.53 -27.81 5.35
N GLN A 12 3.71 -27.45 5.86
CA GLN A 12 3.84 -26.72 7.13
C GLN A 12 3.23 -25.31 7.05
N LEU A 13 3.50 -24.58 5.97
CA LEU A 13 2.95 -23.23 5.79
C LEU A 13 1.44 -23.24 5.50
N ASP A 14 0.95 -24.24 4.78
CA ASP A 14 -0.50 -24.46 4.63
C ASP A 14 -1.17 -24.78 5.95
N GLU A 15 -0.55 -25.62 6.79
CA GLU A 15 -1.07 -25.93 8.12
C GLU A 15 -1.16 -24.67 8.98
N VAL A 16 -0.10 -23.84 9.01
CA VAL A 16 -0.12 -22.54 9.70
C VAL A 16 -1.25 -21.66 9.16
N LYS A 17 -1.39 -21.54 7.83
CA LYS A 17 -2.47 -20.77 7.19
C LYS A 17 -3.85 -21.25 7.67
N GLN A 18 -4.09 -22.55 7.65
CA GLN A 18 -5.39 -23.11 8.06
C GLN A 18 -5.65 -22.92 9.56
N GLN A 19 -4.65 -23.11 10.42
CA GLN A 19 -4.77 -22.90 11.86
C GLN A 19 -5.12 -21.45 12.20
N VAL A 20 -4.52 -20.47 11.50
CA VAL A 20 -4.85 -19.05 11.68
C VAL A 20 -6.23 -18.75 11.12
N LYS A 21 -6.53 -19.24 9.91
CA LYS A 21 -7.83 -19.04 9.26
C LYS A 21 -9.00 -19.59 10.09
N ALA A 22 -8.82 -20.73 10.76
CA ALA A 22 -9.82 -21.33 11.63
C ALA A 22 -10.17 -20.46 12.86
N LYS A 23 -9.29 -19.53 13.24
CA LYS A 23 -9.51 -18.58 14.35
C LYS A 23 -10.13 -17.27 13.90
N VAL A 24 -10.19 -17.01 12.58
CA VAL A 24 -10.77 -15.77 12.03
C VAL A 24 -12.26 -15.73 12.34
N GLY A 25 -12.71 -14.63 12.94
CA GLY A 25 -14.11 -14.48 13.31
C GLY A 25 -14.42 -13.17 14.00
N GLN A 26 -15.35 -13.19 14.95
CA GLN A 26 -15.92 -11.98 15.54
C GLN A 26 -14.87 -11.05 16.19
N GLU A 27 -13.78 -11.58 16.71
CA GLU A 27 -12.69 -10.78 17.27
C GLU A 27 -12.02 -9.88 16.21
N ASP A 28 -11.82 -10.40 15.00
CA ASP A 28 -11.23 -9.66 13.88
C ASP A 28 -12.21 -8.62 13.32
N ALA A 29 -13.50 -8.98 13.23
CA ALA A 29 -14.55 -8.04 12.87
C ALA A 29 -14.67 -6.88 13.87
N ASN A 30 -14.59 -7.16 15.17
CA ASN A 30 -14.61 -6.13 16.21
C ASN A 30 -13.35 -5.26 16.15
N TYR A 31 -12.20 -5.87 15.86
CA TYR A 31 -10.94 -5.14 15.71
C TYR A 31 -11.01 -4.12 14.57
N ILE A 32 -11.34 -4.54 13.34
CA ILE A 32 -11.36 -3.62 12.20
C ILE A 32 -12.39 -2.50 12.38
N ARG A 33 -13.56 -2.81 12.93
CA ARG A 33 -14.57 -1.81 13.27
C ARG A 33 -14.05 -0.80 14.30
N LYS A 34 -13.31 -1.27 15.32
CA LYS A 34 -12.66 -0.39 16.30
C LYS A 34 -11.59 0.49 15.66
N VAL A 35 -10.77 -0.04 14.76
CA VAL A 35 -9.77 0.75 14.03
C VAL A 35 -10.45 1.83 13.18
N ILE A 36 -11.54 1.49 12.47
CA ILE A 36 -12.33 2.46 11.69
C ILE A 36 -12.88 3.58 12.59
N VAL A 37 -13.38 3.25 13.79
CA VAL A 37 -13.83 4.27 14.75
C VAL A 37 -12.68 5.20 15.15
N TRP A 38 -11.51 4.65 15.51
CA TRP A 38 -10.35 5.47 15.87
C TRP A 38 -9.85 6.33 14.72
N GLN A 39 -9.78 5.78 13.51
CA GLN A 39 -9.44 6.52 12.31
C GLN A 39 -10.37 7.74 12.13
N ARG A 40 -11.69 7.54 12.25
CA ARG A 40 -12.67 8.63 12.17
C ARG A 40 -12.49 9.64 13.29
N VAL A 41 -12.26 9.18 14.52
CA VAL A 41 -12.00 10.08 15.66
C VAL A 41 -10.80 10.96 15.38
N PHE A 42 -9.67 10.40 14.92
CA PHE A 42 -8.47 11.17 14.57
C PHE A 42 -8.69 12.16 13.43
N GLU A 43 -9.48 11.76 12.42
CA GLU A 43 -9.81 12.64 11.30
C GLU A 43 -10.70 13.81 11.74
N TRP A 44 -11.79 13.55 12.47
CA TRP A 44 -12.71 14.58 12.95
C TRP A 44 -12.04 15.50 13.98
N SER A 45 -11.33 14.93 14.96
CA SER A 45 -10.60 15.73 15.95
C SER A 45 -9.51 16.56 15.29
N GLY A 46 -8.78 15.99 14.31
CA GLY A 46 -7.78 16.72 13.53
C GLY A 46 -8.37 17.94 12.85
N ARG A 47 -9.51 17.78 12.17
CA ARG A 47 -10.22 18.88 11.49
C ARG A 47 -10.70 19.97 12.46
N VAL A 48 -11.26 19.59 13.61
CA VAL A 48 -11.69 20.55 14.63
C VAL A 48 -10.48 21.30 15.22
N LEU A 49 -9.41 20.58 15.55
CA LEU A 49 -8.20 21.14 16.12
C LEU A 49 -7.46 22.09 15.17
N LEU A 50 -7.47 21.82 13.86
CA LEU A 50 -6.93 22.75 12.85
C LEU A 50 -7.61 24.12 12.94
N MET A 51 -8.93 24.16 13.15
CA MET A 51 -9.69 25.41 13.31
C MET A 51 -9.38 26.11 14.64
N LEU A 52 -9.33 25.35 15.74
CA LEU A 52 -9.00 25.89 17.07
C LEU A 52 -7.54 26.38 17.16
N GLY A 53 -6.68 25.88 16.28
CA GLY A 53 -5.30 26.30 16.11
C GLY A 53 -5.11 27.80 15.87
N PHE A 54 -6.12 28.49 15.33
CA PHE A 54 -6.10 29.94 15.19
C PHE A 54 -6.00 30.66 16.55
N TRP A 55 -6.65 30.12 17.59
CA TRP A 55 -6.62 30.69 18.94
C TRP A 55 -5.40 30.23 19.74
N GLN A 56 -4.97 28.99 19.53
CA GLN A 56 -3.85 28.37 20.23
C GLN A 56 -3.01 27.56 19.23
N PRO A 57 -1.89 28.11 18.71
CA PRO A 57 -1.13 27.50 17.62
C PRO A 57 -0.69 26.05 17.85
N LEU A 58 -0.47 25.64 19.11
CA LEU A 58 -0.15 24.25 19.44
C LEU A 58 -1.28 23.28 19.05
N LEU A 59 -2.55 23.69 19.15
CA LEU A 59 -3.69 22.87 18.73
C LEU A 59 -3.67 22.61 17.23
N TRP A 60 -3.13 23.53 16.42
CA TRP A 60 -2.96 23.29 14.99
C TRP A 60 -1.98 22.15 14.73
N VAL A 61 -0.83 22.14 15.42
CA VAL A 61 0.17 21.07 15.30
C VAL A 61 -0.43 19.73 15.70
N VAL A 62 -1.15 19.67 16.83
CA VAL A 62 -1.87 18.46 17.26
C VAL A 62 -2.93 18.06 16.23
N GLY A 63 -3.63 19.03 15.64
CA GLY A 63 -4.61 18.80 14.58
C GLY A 63 -4.01 18.17 13.32
N VAL A 64 -2.86 18.68 12.87
CA VAL A 64 -2.10 18.12 11.73
C VAL A 64 -1.66 16.68 12.03
N LEU A 65 -1.08 16.44 13.20
CA LEU A 65 -0.61 15.10 13.59
C LEU A 65 -1.77 14.12 13.73
N SER A 66 -2.88 14.54 14.34
CA SER A 66 -4.10 13.75 14.45
C SER A 66 -4.64 13.37 13.06
N LEU A 67 -4.73 14.35 12.14
CA LEU A 67 -5.18 14.10 10.78
C LEU A 67 -4.22 13.18 10.01
N ALA A 68 -2.91 13.32 10.21
CA ALA A 68 -1.90 12.45 9.63
C ALA A 68 -2.07 11.00 10.10
N VAL A 69 -2.26 10.78 11.41
CA VAL A 69 -2.53 9.44 11.97
C VAL A 69 -3.81 8.86 11.39
N GLY A 70 -4.90 9.64 11.31
CA GLY A 70 -6.14 9.21 10.67
C GLY A 70 -5.92 8.77 9.22
N LYS A 71 -5.16 9.54 8.43
CA LYS A 71 -4.83 9.19 7.04
C LYS A 71 -3.91 7.96 6.94
N ILE A 72 -2.98 7.77 7.87
CA ILE A 72 -2.12 6.57 7.93
C ILE A 72 -2.96 5.33 8.22
N LEU A 73 -3.87 5.39 9.21
CA LEU A 73 -4.76 4.27 9.54
C LEU A 73 -5.70 3.92 8.39
N ASP A 74 -6.28 4.92 7.72
CA ASP A 74 -7.11 4.67 6.53
C ASP A 74 -6.30 4.02 5.41
N ASN A 75 -5.08 4.50 5.13
CA ASN A 75 -4.27 3.96 4.05
C ASN A 75 -3.77 2.54 4.35
N MET A 76 -3.22 2.31 5.55
CA MET A 76 -2.45 1.12 5.89
C MET A 76 -3.27 0.04 6.62
N GLU A 77 -3.84 0.35 7.78
CA GLU A 77 -4.50 -0.68 8.58
C GLU A 77 -5.89 -1.05 8.05
N ILE A 78 -6.58 -0.08 7.44
CA ILE A 78 -7.93 -0.29 6.91
C ILE A 78 -7.87 -0.56 5.40
N GLY A 79 -7.51 0.43 4.60
CA GLY A 79 -7.68 0.40 3.15
C GLY A 79 -6.89 -0.70 2.48
N HIS A 80 -5.58 -0.78 2.75
CA HIS A 80 -4.72 -1.85 2.25
C HIS A 80 -5.28 -3.24 2.64
N ASN A 81 -5.52 -3.48 3.93
CA ASN A 81 -5.97 -4.78 4.43
C ASN A 81 -7.36 -5.19 3.89
N VAL A 82 -8.31 -4.26 3.82
CA VAL A 82 -9.63 -4.53 3.24
C VAL A 82 -9.54 -4.84 1.75
N MET A 83 -8.72 -4.11 0.99
CA MET A 83 -8.55 -4.35 -0.44
C MET A 83 -7.77 -5.62 -0.77
N HIS A 84 -6.99 -6.16 0.17
CA HIS A 84 -6.42 -7.51 0.10
C HIS A 84 -7.46 -8.62 0.35
N GLY A 85 -8.70 -8.27 0.69
CA GLY A 85 -9.78 -9.24 0.92
C GLY A 85 -9.77 -9.88 2.30
N GLN A 86 -8.96 -9.36 3.22
CA GLN A 86 -8.79 -9.93 4.57
C GLN A 86 -10.09 -9.99 5.38
N TYR A 87 -11.08 -9.16 5.02
CA TYR A 87 -12.37 -9.05 5.70
C TYR A 87 -13.56 -9.47 4.83
N ASP A 88 -13.33 -10.01 3.62
CA ASP A 88 -14.42 -10.36 2.69
C ASP A 88 -15.36 -11.43 3.24
N TRP A 89 -14.86 -12.29 4.12
CA TRP A 89 -15.65 -13.30 4.84
C TRP A 89 -16.76 -12.70 5.72
N MET A 90 -16.65 -11.42 6.10
CA MET A 90 -17.69 -10.72 6.86
C MET A 90 -18.94 -10.43 6.02
N ASN A 91 -18.81 -10.45 4.68
CA ASN A 91 -19.85 -10.01 3.74
C ASN A 91 -20.43 -8.61 4.09
N ASP A 92 -19.57 -7.73 4.62
CA ASP A 92 -19.94 -6.37 5.04
C ASP A 92 -19.86 -5.42 3.85
N LYS A 93 -20.94 -4.67 3.57
CA LYS A 93 -21.02 -3.75 2.42
C LYS A 93 -19.92 -2.69 2.40
N PHE A 94 -19.43 -2.28 3.57
CA PHE A 94 -18.44 -1.20 3.70
C PHE A 94 -17.03 -1.71 3.97
N ILE A 95 -16.86 -3.01 4.21
CA ILE A 95 -15.57 -3.63 4.54
C ILE A 95 -15.39 -4.85 3.62
N ASN A 96 -15.36 -4.60 2.31
CA ASN A 96 -15.23 -5.63 1.28
C ASN A 96 -14.36 -5.15 0.12
N SER A 97 -13.37 -5.97 -0.27
CA SER A 97 -12.36 -5.65 -1.28
C SER A 97 -12.93 -5.25 -2.64
N ARG A 98 -14.11 -5.76 -2.99
CA ARG A 98 -14.73 -5.54 -4.31
C ARG A 98 -15.33 -4.14 -4.46
N THR A 99 -15.70 -3.52 -3.35
CA THR A 99 -16.40 -2.22 -3.34
C THR A 99 -15.68 -1.16 -2.52
N TYR A 100 -14.67 -1.53 -1.72
CA TYR A 100 -13.93 -0.60 -0.89
C TYR A 100 -13.11 0.38 -1.73
N GLU A 101 -13.12 1.64 -1.33
CA GLU A 101 -12.35 2.71 -1.94
C GLU A 101 -11.69 3.53 -0.84
N TRP A 102 -10.39 3.33 -0.65
CA TRP A 102 -9.56 4.03 0.32
C TRP A 102 -9.30 5.51 -0.02
N ASP A 103 -8.80 6.26 0.97
CA ASP A 103 -8.58 7.70 0.87
C ASP A 103 -7.26 8.12 0.22
N ILE A 104 -6.94 7.55 -0.94
CA ILE A 104 -5.73 7.91 -1.70
C ILE A 104 -6.02 8.05 -3.20
N ALA A 105 -5.03 8.50 -3.98
CA ALA A 105 -5.17 8.73 -5.42
C ALA A 105 -5.30 7.46 -6.27
N CYS A 106 -4.84 6.30 -5.78
CA CYS A 106 -4.98 5.01 -6.49
C CYS A 106 -6.42 4.48 -6.36
N ASP A 107 -7.00 4.01 -7.46
CA ASP A 107 -8.31 3.33 -7.42
C ASP A 107 -8.15 1.86 -6.98
N GLY A 108 -9.15 1.33 -6.26
CA GLY A 108 -9.07 -0.02 -5.69
C GLY A 108 -9.07 -1.12 -6.76
N SER A 109 -9.69 -0.88 -7.92
CA SER A 109 -9.66 -1.85 -9.02
C SER A 109 -8.30 -1.96 -9.69
N SER A 110 -7.55 -0.87 -9.81
CA SER A 110 -6.16 -0.91 -10.29
C SER A 110 -5.25 -1.61 -9.30
N TRP A 111 -5.41 -1.31 -8.00
CA TRP A 111 -4.71 -2.01 -6.91
C TRP A 111 -4.94 -3.53 -6.95
N ASN A 112 -6.18 -3.96 -7.07
CA ASN A 112 -6.49 -5.40 -7.15
C ASN A 112 -5.86 -6.07 -8.38
N ARG A 113 -5.88 -5.39 -9.53
CA ARG A 113 -5.34 -5.95 -10.78
C ARG A 113 -3.82 -6.01 -10.79
N VAL A 114 -3.13 -4.99 -10.27
CA VAL A 114 -1.68 -4.87 -10.37
C VAL A 114 -1.04 -5.34 -9.07
N HIS A 115 -1.26 -4.67 -7.95
CA HIS A 115 -0.68 -5.09 -6.68
C HIS A 115 -1.15 -6.49 -6.23
N ASN A 116 -2.44 -6.76 -6.08
CA ASN A 116 -2.88 -8.07 -5.53
C ASN A 116 -2.57 -9.25 -6.47
N TYR A 117 -2.54 -9.04 -7.78
CA TYR A 117 -2.28 -10.12 -8.73
C TYR A 117 -0.83 -10.12 -9.24
N GLU A 118 -0.37 -9.05 -9.91
CA GLU A 118 0.97 -9.04 -10.50
C GLU A 118 2.05 -9.09 -9.41
N HIS A 119 1.96 -8.24 -8.39
CA HIS A 119 2.98 -8.16 -7.35
C HIS A 119 2.96 -9.38 -6.43
N HIS A 120 1.85 -9.65 -5.72
CA HIS A 120 1.79 -10.79 -4.78
C HIS A 120 1.98 -12.18 -5.41
N THR A 121 1.65 -12.36 -6.69
CA THR A 121 1.92 -13.65 -7.37
C THR A 121 3.39 -13.78 -7.75
N TYR A 122 3.97 -12.72 -8.31
CA TYR A 122 5.29 -12.73 -8.96
C TYR A 122 6.36 -11.94 -8.20
N THR A 123 6.19 -11.72 -6.89
CA THR A 123 7.06 -10.92 -6.03
C THR A 123 8.54 -11.09 -6.36
N ASN A 124 9.20 -9.98 -6.69
CA ASN A 124 10.61 -9.84 -7.04
C ASN A 124 11.08 -10.63 -8.28
N ILE A 125 10.17 -11.18 -9.09
CA ILE A 125 10.53 -11.76 -10.38
C ILE A 125 10.75 -10.64 -11.40
N ILE A 126 11.99 -10.47 -11.85
CA ILE A 126 12.42 -9.43 -12.78
C ILE A 126 11.64 -9.56 -14.09
N GLY A 127 10.95 -8.48 -14.47
CA GLY A 127 10.16 -8.40 -15.71
C GLY A 127 8.69 -8.80 -15.54
N LYS A 128 8.33 -9.43 -14.41
CA LYS A 128 6.95 -9.76 -14.02
C LYS A 128 6.45 -8.82 -12.92
N ASP A 129 7.19 -8.73 -11.82
CA ASP A 129 6.92 -7.78 -10.75
C ASP A 129 7.34 -6.38 -11.17
N ARG A 130 6.41 -5.43 -11.06
CA ARG A 130 6.63 -4.05 -11.43
C ARG A 130 7.24 -3.23 -10.28
N ASP A 131 7.21 -3.74 -9.06
CA ASP A 131 7.81 -3.01 -7.93
C ASP A 131 9.34 -3.06 -8.00
N PHE A 132 9.91 -4.18 -8.47
CA PHE A 132 11.33 -4.30 -8.86
C PHE A 132 11.60 -3.98 -10.34
N GLY A 133 10.60 -4.14 -11.24
CA GLY A 133 10.73 -3.98 -12.69
C GLY A 133 10.25 -2.62 -13.24
N TYR A 134 10.61 -2.28 -14.50
CA TYR A 134 10.23 -1.01 -15.19
C TYR A 134 10.34 0.28 -14.35
N GLY A 135 11.15 0.26 -13.30
CA GLY A 135 11.04 1.16 -12.17
C GLY A 135 11.62 2.55 -12.39
N LEU A 136 11.11 3.48 -11.58
CA LEU A 136 11.64 4.84 -11.43
C LEU A 136 13.06 4.81 -10.83
N LEU A 137 13.34 3.84 -9.96
CA LEU A 137 14.59 3.62 -9.25
C LEU A 137 15.24 2.29 -9.68
N ARG A 138 16.58 2.22 -9.61
CA ARG A 138 17.36 1.00 -9.73
C ARG A 138 17.60 0.42 -8.33
N LEU A 139 16.91 -0.67 -8.01
CA LEU A 139 16.88 -1.28 -6.67
C LEU A 139 17.70 -2.57 -6.58
N SER A 140 18.06 -3.18 -7.71
CA SER A 140 18.96 -4.34 -7.77
C SER A 140 20.14 -4.08 -8.73
N ASN A 141 21.23 -4.80 -8.49
CA ASN A 141 22.36 -4.86 -9.40
C ASN A 141 22.08 -5.60 -10.71
N ASP A 142 21.01 -6.40 -10.75
CA ASP A 142 20.56 -7.11 -11.96
C ASP A 142 20.11 -6.16 -13.08
N PHE A 143 19.79 -4.91 -12.73
CA PHE A 143 19.45 -3.88 -13.71
C PHE A 143 20.68 -3.12 -14.19
N ARG A 144 20.82 -3.00 -15.51
CA ARG A 144 21.84 -2.15 -16.13
C ARG A 144 21.69 -0.70 -15.64
N TRP A 145 22.78 -0.14 -15.12
CA TRP A 145 22.86 1.25 -14.73
C TRP A 145 22.65 2.18 -15.94
N ARG A 146 21.98 3.32 -15.72
CA ARG A 146 21.70 4.36 -16.73
C ARG A 146 22.00 5.73 -16.13
N ILE A 147 22.29 6.72 -16.98
CA ILE A 147 22.62 8.10 -16.55
C ILE A 147 21.55 8.70 -15.61
N LYS A 148 20.26 8.42 -15.86
CA LYS A 148 19.17 8.86 -14.98
C LYS A 148 19.31 8.41 -13.52
N ASN A 149 20.06 7.33 -13.25
CA ASN A 149 20.29 6.83 -11.90
C ASN A 149 21.22 7.75 -11.09
N LEU A 150 21.94 8.69 -11.70
CA LEU A 150 22.64 9.76 -10.96
C LEU A 150 21.66 10.60 -10.11
N TRP A 151 20.45 10.79 -10.62
CA TRP A 151 19.40 11.58 -9.96
C TRP A 151 18.48 10.74 -9.08
N GLN A 152 18.82 9.48 -8.82
CA GLN A 152 17.95 8.54 -8.13
C GLN A 152 17.58 8.99 -6.72
N PHE A 153 18.50 9.66 -6.01
CA PHE A 153 18.21 10.21 -4.69
C PHE A 153 17.10 11.28 -4.73
N ILE A 154 17.16 12.20 -5.71
CA ILE A 154 16.12 13.22 -5.90
C ILE A 154 14.81 12.54 -6.32
N THR A 155 14.89 11.58 -7.24
CA THR A 155 13.75 10.78 -7.68
C THR A 155 13.08 10.06 -6.50
N TYR A 156 13.85 9.50 -5.57
CA TYR A 156 13.34 8.86 -4.35
C TYR A 156 12.64 9.86 -3.43
N ILE A 157 13.21 11.04 -3.20
CA ILE A 157 12.57 12.09 -2.39
C ILE A 157 11.25 12.53 -3.02
N LEU A 158 11.23 12.80 -4.33
CA LEU A 158 10.02 13.21 -5.04
C LEU A 158 8.95 12.12 -5.00
N LEU A 159 9.36 10.86 -5.21
CA LEU A 159 8.46 9.72 -5.07
C LEU A 159 7.90 9.63 -3.65
N SER A 160 8.73 9.79 -2.62
CA SER A 160 8.31 9.70 -1.21
C SER A 160 7.34 10.82 -0.83
N VAL A 161 7.60 12.05 -1.29
CA VAL A 161 6.71 13.21 -1.05
C VAL A 161 5.39 13.07 -1.79
N LEU A 162 5.41 12.49 -2.99
CA LEU A 162 4.23 12.30 -3.86
C LEU A 162 3.73 10.86 -3.86
N PHE A 163 4.01 10.08 -2.81
CA PHE A 163 3.90 8.62 -2.84
C PHE A 163 2.56 8.10 -3.33
N GLN A 164 1.44 8.64 -2.83
CA GLN A 164 0.11 8.24 -3.31
C GLN A 164 -0.11 8.42 -4.82
N TRP A 165 0.49 9.45 -5.42
CA TRP A 165 0.41 9.73 -6.85
C TRP A 165 1.33 8.79 -7.63
N GLY A 166 2.51 8.50 -7.05
CA GLY A 166 3.41 7.47 -7.54
C GLY A 166 2.73 6.10 -7.62
N VAL A 167 2.08 5.67 -6.54
CA VAL A 167 1.29 4.42 -6.49
C VAL A 167 0.17 4.45 -7.53
N SER A 168 -0.63 5.53 -7.59
CA SER A 168 -1.71 5.64 -8.58
C SER A 168 -1.20 5.53 -10.03
N TYR A 169 -0.09 6.20 -10.34
CA TYR A 169 0.59 6.13 -11.64
C TYR A 169 1.13 4.72 -11.92
N HIS A 170 1.71 4.07 -10.90
CA HIS A 170 2.27 2.73 -11.00
C HIS A 170 1.20 1.67 -11.29
N GLU A 171 0.16 1.62 -10.45
CA GLU A 171 -0.93 0.63 -10.46
C GLU A 171 -1.82 0.74 -11.71
N MET A 172 -1.99 1.95 -12.26
CA MET A 172 -2.69 2.10 -13.53
C MET A 172 -1.83 1.71 -14.74
N ALA A 173 -0.57 1.30 -14.53
CA ALA A 173 0.43 1.11 -15.57
C ALA A 173 0.63 2.36 -16.45
N ALA A 174 0.67 3.55 -15.84
CA ALA A 174 0.54 4.83 -16.54
C ALA A 174 1.57 5.05 -17.66
N GLU A 175 2.83 4.63 -17.48
CA GLU A 175 3.84 4.74 -18.55
C GLU A 175 3.36 4.07 -19.84
N ARG A 176 2.74 2.88 -19.73
CA ARG A 176 2.13 2.17 -20.86
C ARG A 176 0.90 2.91 -21.39
N VAL A 177 0.04 3.40 -20.50
CA VAL A 177 -1.25 4.01 -20.84
C VAL A 177 -1.10 5.38 -21.50
N PHE A 178 -0.08 6.15 -21.12
CA PHE A 178 0.16 7.51 -21.62
C PHE A 178 1.27 7.58 -22.68
N PHE A 179 2.33 6.78 -22.56
CA PHE A 179 3.53 6.91 -23.41
C PHE A 179 3.88 5.65 -24.22
N GLY A 180 3.30 4.48 -23.91
CA GLY A 180 3.71 3.18 -24.44
C GLY A 180 3.03 2.72 -25.73
N LYS A 181 3.82 2.17 -26.66
CA LYS A 181 3.38 1.49 -27.89
C LYS A 181 2.67 0.17 -27.56
N LYS A 182 1.53 -0.10 -28.22
CA LYS A 182 0.76 -1.35 -28.10
C LYS A 182 1.67 -2.57 -28.38
N LYS A 183 1.96 -3.40 -27.38
CA LYS A 183 2.48 -4.76 -27.62
C LYS A 183 1.31 -5.60 -28.13
N GLY A 184 1.38 -6.09 -29.38
CA GLY A 184 0.27 -6.74 -30.09
C GLY A 184 -0.27 -8.03 -29.48
N ASN A 185 0.42 -8.62 -28.50
CA ASN A 185 0.09 -9.93 -27.91
C ASN A 185 -0.33 -9.85 -26.43
N ARG A 186 -0.86 -8.71 -25.97
CA ARG A 186 -1.34 -8.55 -24.59
C ARG A 186 -2.82 -8.24 -24.58
N ASP A 187 -3.60 -9.15 -24.01
CA ASP A 187 -5.01 -8.97 -23.75
C ASP A 187 -5.21 -7.94 -22.61
N ASN A 188 -5.47 -6.69 -22.99
CA ASN A 188 -5.78 -5.64 -22.03
C ASN A 188 -7.25 -5.80 -21.62
N LYS A 189 -7.50 -6.50 -20.51
CA LYS A 189 -8.85 -6.66 -19.92
C LYS A 189 -9.58 -5.33 -19.64
N VAL A 190 -8.84 -4.22 -19.54
CA VAL A 190 -9.39 -2.86 -19.33
C VAL A 190 -8.80 -1.89 -20.36
N SER A 191 -9.64 -1.05 -20.95
CA SER A 191 -9.21 -0.08 -21.96
C SER A 191 -8.37 1.06 -21.35
N HIS A 192 -7.44 1.62 -22.13
CA HIS A 192 -6.64 2.78 -21.70
C HIS A 192 -7.52 4.00 -21.34
N ALA A 193 -8.65 4.20 -22.04
CA ALA A 193 -9.57 5.29 -21.77
C ALA A 193 -10.22 5.15 -20.39
N GLU A 194 -10.64 3.93 -20.03
CA GLU A 194 -11.20 3.64 -18.71
C GLU A 194 -10.15 3.82 -17.60
N LEU A 195 -8.91 3.37 -17.81
CA LEU A 195 -7.82 3.59 -16.84
C LEU A 195 -7.53 5.08 -16.62
N LYS A 196 -7.49 5.89 -17.69
CA LYS A 196 -7.34 7.34 -17.58
C LYS A 196 -8.51 7.97 -16.84
N LYS A 197 -9.75 7.58 -17.16
CA LYS A 197 -10.95 8.07 -16.48
C LYS A 197 -10.89 7.78 -14.98
N ARG A 198 -10.53 6.57 -14.56
CA ARG A 198 -10.37 6.20 -13.14
C ARG A 198 -9.30 7.04 -12.46
N PHE A 199 -8.12 7.14 -13.06
CA PHE A 199 -7.02 7.96 -12.54
C PHE A 199 -7.41 9.42 -12.33
N PHE A 200 -7.93 10.09 -13.37
CA PHE A 200 -8.30 11.50 -13.27
C PHE A 200 -9.49 11.74 -12.35
N SER A 201 -10.52 10.88 -12.39
CA SER A 201 -11.70 11.05 -11.53
C SER A 201 -11.38 10.81 -10.05
N LYS A 202 -10.56 9.79 -9.73
CA LYS A 202 -10.12 9.54 -8.35
C LYS A 202 -9.18 10.66 -7.88
N GLY A 203 -8.21 11.04 -8.71
CA GLY A 203 -7.28 12.14 -8.40
C GLY A 203 -8.00 13.47 -8.17
N ALA A 204 -8.95 13.84 -9.04
CA ALA A 204 -9.73 15.06 -8.89
C ALA A 204 -10.58 15.05 -7.62
N LYS A 205 -11.23 13.92 -7.29
CA LYS A 205 -11.98 13.78 -6.03
C LYS A 205 -11.08 14.03 -4.82
N GLN A 206 -9.87 13.46 -4.81
CA GLN A 206 -8.94 13.66 -3.71
C GLN A 206 -8.46 15.11 -3.59
N LEU A 207 -8.10 15.73 -4.72
CA LEU A 207 -7.65 17.11 -4.74
C LEU A 207 -8.74 18.09 -4.31
N VAL A 208 -9.95 17.94 -4.86
CA VAL A 208 -11.10 18.79 -4.53
C VAL A 208 -11.48 18.62 -3.06
N LYS A 209 -11.50 17.39 -2.55
CA LYS A 209 -11.85 17.14 -1.15
C LYS A 209 -10.84 17.81 -0.19
N ASP A 210 -9.56 17.49 -0.31
CA ASP A 210 -8.55 17.90 0.67
C ASP A 210 -8.10 19.38 0.51
N TYR A 211 -8.12 19.91 -0.71
CA TYR A 211 -7.54 21.23 -1.00
C TYR A 211 -8.55 22.29 -1.43
N VAL A 212 -9.82 21.92 -1.61
CA VAL A 212 -10.89 22.87 -1.97
C VAL A 212 -12.02 22.84 -0.96
N ILE A 213 -12.70 21.70 -0.76
CA ILE A 213 -13.87 21.61 0.11
C ILE A 213 -13.53 21.97 1.55
N PHE A 214 -12.59 21.27 2.19
CA PHE A 214 -12.26 21.56 3.60
C PHE A 214 -11.68 22.96 3.83
N PRO A 215 -10.76 23.47 2.99
CA PRO A 215 -10.32 24.85 3.10
C PRO A 215 -11.43 25.89 2.90
N ILE A 216 -12.36 25.70 1.95
CA ILE A 216 -13.51 26.62 1.76
C ILE A 216 -14.41 26.63 3.00
N LEU A 217 -14.69 25.46 3.58
CA LEU A 217 -15.47 25.35 4.82
C LEU A 217 -14.82 26.09 6.00
N ALA A 218 -13.50 26.32 5.96
CA ALA A 218 -12.76 27.07 6.96
C ALA A 218 -12.89 28.60 6.82
N GLY A 219 -13.50 29.10 5.74
CA GLY A 219 -13.72 30.52 5.50
C GLY A 219 -12.40 31.33 5.52
N PRO A 220 -12.25 32.34 6.39
CA PRO A 220 -11.01 33.13 6.49
C PRO A 220 -9.75 32.29 6.81
N LEU A 221 -9.92 31.10 7.40
CA LEU A 221 -8.83 30.17 7.70
C LEU A 221 -8.48 29.24 6.53
N PHE A 222 -8.87 29.58 5.30
CA PHE A 222 -8.64 28.77 4.10
C PHE A 222 -7.19 28.28 3.99
N LEU A 223 -6.21 29.20 3.98
CA LEU A 223 -4.80 28.85 3.81
C LEU A 223 -4.27 28.03 5.00
N TRP A 224 -4.83 28.27 6.19
CA TRP A 224 -4.46 27.56 7.42
C TRP A 224 -4.85 26.08 7.38
N VAL A 225 -6.07 25.79 6.95
CA VAL A 225 -6.56 24.41 6.79
C VAL A 225 -5.96 23.75 5.55
N PHE A 226 -5.78 24.50 4.46
CA PHE A 226 -5.06 24.01 3.27
C PHE A 226 -3.67 23.52 3.63
N CYS A 227 -2.88 24.32 4.34
CA CYS A 227 -1.54 23.94 4.79
C CYS A 227 -1.57 22.73 5.73
N GLY A 228 -2.53 22.67 6.66
CA GLY A 228 -2.70 21.54 7.55
C GLY A 228 -2.97 20.22 6.82
N ASN A 229 -3.88 20.25 5.83
CA ASN A 229 -4.19 19.09 4.99
C ASN A 229 -3.00 18.68 4.12
N LEU A 230 -2.24 19.65 3.59
CA LEU A 230 -1.03 19.39 2.81
C LEU A 230 0.03 18.66 3.65
N ILE A 231 0.29 19.14 4.86
CA ILE A 231 1.29 18.53 5.75
C ILE A 231 0.81 17.17 6.24
N ALA A 232 -0.47 16.98 6.57
CA ALA A 232 -0.99 15.68 6.96
C ALA A 232 -0.86 14.64 5.84
N ASN A 233 -1.14 15.03 4.58
CA ASN A 233 -0.92 14.17 3.42
C ASN A 233 0.57 13.89 3.17
N LEU A 234 1.44 14.88 3.35
CA LEU A 234 2.89 14.72 3.25
C LEU A 234 3.40 13.71 4.29
N LEU A 235 3.02 13.85 5.56
CA LEU A 235 3.41 12.94 6.63
C LEU A 235 2.97 11.50 6.33
N ARG A 236 1.73 11.32 5.86
CA ARG A 236 1.24 10.01 5.42
C ARG A 236 2.07 9.48 4.25
N ASN A 237 2.35 10.27 3.22
CA ASN A 237 3.13 9.83 2.08
C ASN A 237 4.55 9.38 2.48
N LEU A 238 5.23 10.17 3.31
CA LEU A 238 6.56 9.84 3.83
C LEU A 238 6.53 8.57 4.69
N TRP A 239 5.54 8.43 5.56
CA TRP A 239 5.36 7.22 6.36
C TRP A 239 5.15 6.01 5.46
N THR A 240 4.16 6.06 4.56
CA THR A 240 3.84 4.93 3.67
C THR A 240 5.01 4.56 2.78
N SER A 241 5.67 5.52 2.14
CA SER A 241 6.86 5.25 1.34
C SER A 241 7.96 4.59 2.17
N THR A 242 8.20 5.08 3.39
CA THR A 242 9.26 4.53 4.24
C THR A 242 8.98 3.08 4.60
N ILE A 243 7.75 2.76 5.03
CA ILE A 243 7.37 1.40 5.42
C ILE A 243 7.47 0.44 4.23
N ILE A 244 6.95 0.83 3.06
CA ILE A 244 7.04 -0.01 1.85
C ILE A 244 8.49 -0.26 1.48
N PHE A 245 9.33 0.78 1.42
CA PHE A 245 10.72 0.61 1.03
C PHE A 245 11.52 -0.23 2.02
N CYS A 246 11.33 -0.03 3.33
CA CYS A 246 12.02 -0.80 4.36
C CYS A 246 11.54 -2.25 4.46
N GLY A 247 10.33 -2.59 3.98
CA GLY A 247 9.85 -3.97 3.94
C GLY A 247 10.20 -4.71 2.65
N HIS A 248 10.30 -4.00 1.52
CA HIS A 248 10.46 -4.60 0.18
C HIS A 248 11.85 -4.53 -0.42
N PHE A 249 12.64 -3.52 -0.09
CA PHE A 249 13.89 -3.21 -0.80
C PHE A 249 15.07 -3.18 0.17
N THR A 250 15.15 -4.19 1.04
CA THR A 250 16.26 -4.32 2.00
C THR A 250 17.48 -4.95 1.33
N GLU A 251 18.64 -4.86 1.98
CA GLU A 251 19.89 -5.45 1.48
C GLU A 251 19.80 -6.97 1.27
N HIS A 252 18.91 -7.65 2.01
CA HIS A 252 18.84 -9.11 2.06
C HIS A 252 17.65 -9.69 1.30
N VAL A 253 16.83 -8.87 0.63
CA VAL A 253 15.79 -9.41 -0.25
C VAL A 253 16.41 -9.97 -1.53
N HIS A 254 15.86 -11.08 -1.99
CA HIS A 254 16.30 -11.72 -3.22
C HIS A 254 15.43 -11.28 -4.40
N THR A 255 16.07 -11.16 -5.57
CA THR A 255 15.43 -11.04 -6.89
C THR A 255 15.53 -12.37 -7.62
N PHE A 256 14.60 -12.60 -8.55
CA PHE A 256 14.50 -13.86 -9.29
C PHE A 256 14.27 -13.60 -10.78
N THR A 257 14.72 -14.51 -11.63
CA THR A 257 14.46 -14.49 -13.07
C THR A 257 13.21 -15.30 -13.42
N GLU A 258 12.59 -15.02 -14.57
CA GLU A 258 11.43 -15.80 -15.03
C GLU A 258 11.74 -17.29 -15.21
N GLU A 259 12.97 -17.63 -15.62
CA GLU A 259 13.38 -19.02 -15.83
C GLU A 259 13.58 -19.78 -14.52
N GLU A 260 14.09 -19.14 -13.46
CA GLU A 260 14.23 -19.74 -12.12
C GLU A 260 12.88 -20.10 -11.49
N CYS A 261 11.83 -19.33 -11.81
CA CYS A 261 10.48 -19.52 -11.26
C CYS A 261 9.55 -20.29 -12.20
N LYS A 262 10.07 -20.82 -13.32
CA LYS A 262 9.26 -21.52 -14.30
C LYS A 262 8.76 -22.84 -13.73
N ASN A 263 7.44 -23.04 -13.76
CA ASN A 263 6.77 -24.22 -13.18
C ASN A 263 7.10 -24.43 -11.69
N GLU A 264 7.28 -23.35 -10.93
CA GLU A 264 7.56 -23.45 -9.49
C GLU A 264 6.46 -24.23 -8.75
N SER A 265 6.88 -25.13 -7.86
CA SER A 265 5.97 -25.78 -6.92
C SER A 265 5.50 -24.79 -5.86
N LYS A 266 4.41 -25.12 -5.14
CA LYS A 266 3.91 -24.26 -4.07
C LYS A 266 4.95 -24.00 -2.96
N GLY A 267 5.76 -25.01 -2.63
CA GLY A 267 6.85 -24.86 -1.66
C GLY A 267 7.96 -23.94 -2.15
N GLN A 268 8.29 -24.01 -3.45
CA GLN A 268 9.24 -23.08 -4.06
C GLN A 268 8.69 -21.64 -4.09
N TRP A 269 7.39 -21.48 -4.39
CA TRP A 269 6.70 -20.19 -4.31
C TRP A 269 6.78 -19.61 -2.89
N TYR A 270 6.45 -20.38 -1.85
CA TYR A 270 6.56 -19.93 -0.47
C TYR A 270 7.98 -19.54 -0.08
N TYR A 271 8.97 -20.36 -0.46
CA TYR A 271 10.37 -20.07 -0.21
C TYR A 271 10.79 -18.75 -0.86
N ARG A 272 10.40 -18.52 -2.11
CA ARG A 272 10.64 -17.28 -2.84
C ARG A 272 10.01 -16.06 -2.15
N GLN A 273 8.75 -16.15 -1.76
CA GLN A 273 8.04 -15.07 -1.07
C GLN A 273 8.73 -14.67 0.24
N ALA A 274 9.19 -15.67 1.01
CA ALA A 274 9.92 -15.43 2.26
C ALA A 274 11.29 -14.77 2.04
N LEU A 275 11.98 -15.07 0.94
CA LEU A 275 13.23 -14.42 0.56
C LEU A 275 13.03 -13.03 -0.08
N GLY A 276 11.84 -12.75 -0.61
CA GLY A 276 11.54 -11.54 -1.37
C GLY A 276 11.20 -10.31 -0.52
N SER A 277 11.09 -10.45 0.79
CA SER A 277 10.66 -9.38 1.68
C SER A 277 11.34 -9.46 3.04
N SER A 278 11.17 -8.43 3.87
CA SER A 278 11.79 -8.35 5.19
C SER A 278 10.84 -7.76 6.21
N ASN A 279 10.90 -8.30 7.43
CA ASN A 279 10.10 -7.81 8.55
C ASN A 279 10.78 -6.65 9.26
N LEU A 280 9.95 -5.75 9.79
CA LEU A 280 10.33 -4.64 10.65
C LEU A 280 9.93 -4.96 12.10
N LYS A 281 10.82 -4.67 13.05
CA LYS A 281 10.52 -4.85 14.48
C LYS A 281 9.99 -3.56 15.08
N GLY A 282 8.98 -3.67 15.93
CA GLY A 282 8.38 -2.54 16.61
C GLY A 282 7.50 -2.97 17.78
N ARG A 283 6.79 -1.99 18.36
CA ARG A 283 5.74 -2.24 19.34
C ARG A 283 4.38 -2.38 18.64
N THR A 284 3.36 -2.82 19.36
CA THR A 284 1.99 -2.99 18.81
C THR A 284 1.47 -1.77 18.05
N TRP A 285 1.67 -0.55 18.56
CA TRP A 285 1.24 0.67 17.86
C TRP A 285 1.93 0.86 16.52
N PHE A 286 3.21 0.44 16.40
CA PHE A 286 3.96 0.52 15.16
C PHE A 286 3.37 -0.45 14.15
N HIS A 287 3.13 -1.70 14.55
CA HIS A 287 2.47 -2.70 13.70
C HIS A 287 1.15 -2.17 13.15
N ILE A 288 0.29 -1.59 14.00
CA ILE A 288 -0.98 -0.97 13.58
C ILE A 288 -0.74 0.21 12.61
N LEU A 289 0.18 1.13 12.89
CA LEU A 289 0.44 2.26 11.98
C LEU A 289 1.08 1.83 10.64
N THR A 290 1.71 0.66 10.59
CA THR A 290 2.21 0.08 9.33
C THR A 290 1.16 -0.74 8.58
N GLY A 291 -0.06 -0.91 9.12
CA GLY A 291 -1.02 -1.84 8.52
C GLY A 291 -0.60 -3.30 8.66
N HIS A 292 0.28 -3.58 9.63
CA HIS A 292 1.04 -4.81 9.80
C HIS A 292 1.97 -5.16 8.63
N LEU A 293 2.30 -4.21 7.75
CA LEU A 293 3.37 -4.35 6.75
C LEU A 293 4.77 -4.44 7.38
N SER A 294 4.88 -4.28 8.70
CA SER A 294 6.04 -4.73 9.46
C SER A 294 6.25 -6.26 9.42
N PHE A 295 5.22 -7.03 9.07
CA PHE A 295 5.24 -8.48 8.87
C PHE A 295 5.14 -8.79 7.38
N GLN A 296 6.10 -8.28 6.61
CA GLN A 296 6.03 -8.30 5.16
C GLN A 296 6.15 -9.72 4.58
N ILE A 297 6.92 -10.58 5.23
CA ILE A 297 7.01 -12.00 4.86
C ILE A 297 5.63 -12.65 4.96
N GLU A 298 4.96 -12.48 6.09
CA GLU A 298 3.62 -13.04 6.34
C GLU A 298 2.59 -12.44 5.39
N HIS A 299 2.67 -11.14 5.12
CA HIS A 299 1.81 -10.46 4.17
C HIS A 299 1.94 -11.02 2.74
N HIS A 300 3.15 -11.35 2.28
CA HIS A 300 3.37 -11.96 0.97
C HIS A 300 2.93 -13.42 0.90
N LEU A 301 3.13 -14.17 1.98
CA LEU A 301 2.72 -15.57 2.06
C LEU A 301 1.18 -15.70 2.15
N PHE A 302 0.54 -14.81 2.90
CA PHE A 302 -0.87 -14.90 3.31
C PHE A 302 -1.62 -13.56 3.24
N PRO A 303 -1.64 -12.87 2.08
CA PRO A 303 -2.18 -11.52 1.98
C PRO A 303 -3.68 -11.44 2.33
N ASP A 304 -4.39 -12.56 2.18
CA ASP A 304 -5.83 -12.71 2.42
C ASP A 304 -6.21 -13.01 3.89
N LEU A 305 -5.25 -13.14 4.80
CA LEU A 305 -5.52 -13.30 6.23
C LEU A 305 -5.56 -11.93 6.94
N PRO A 306 -6.46 -11.72 7.92
CA PRO A 306 -6.44 -10.52 8.76
C PRO A 306 -5.05 -10.24 9.35
N ALA A 307 -4.49 -9.09 9.01
CA ALA A 307 -3.08 -8.77 9.26
C ALA A 307 -2.71 -8.74 10.76
N LYS A 308 -3.69 -8.45 11.63
CA LYS A 308 -3.56 -8.59 13.10
C LYS A 308 -3.13 -9.99 13.56
N ARG A 309 -3.41 -11.02 12.75
CA ARG A 309 -3.09 -12.42 13.05
C ARG A 309 -1.76 -12.89 12.46
N TYR A 310 -0.99 -12.01 11.83
CA TYR A 310 0.37 -12.37 11.43
C TYR A 310 1.20 -12.74 12.69
N PRO A 311 1.91 -13.88 12.67
CA PRO A 311 2.61 -14.45 13.82
C PRO A 311 3.74 -13.60 14.41
#